data_AF-C2G538-F1
#
_entry.id   AF-C2G538-F1
#
_cell.length_a   1.000
_cell.length_b   1.000
_cell.length_c   1.000
_cell.angle_alpha   90.00
_cell.angle_beta   90.00
_cell.angle_gamma   90.00
#
_symmetry.space_group_name_H-M   'P 1'
#
loop_
_entity.id
_entity.type
_entity.pdbx_description
1 polymer ?
#
loop_
_entity_poly.entity_id
_entity_poly.type
_entity_poly.pdbx_seq_one_letter_code
_entity_poly.pdbx_strand_id
1 'polypeptide(L)'
;MFRKYFEEKNSARLLFTLKQGDFVYVPDDNEEVILDESSPLFIDYWKNISERSNNIHVVQKFSGKEIYFLKHTIADTIAKKIEFGSQDCYQSLNGKSIKEFCIKIDSDRLGNISKV
;
A
#
# COMPACT_ATOMS: atom_id res chain seq x y z
N MET A 1 17.48 16.37 2.97
CA MET A 1 17.71 17.13 1.71
C MET A 1 16.59 16.89 0.70
N PHE A 2 16.30 15.63 0.31
CA PHE A 2 15.25 15.30 -0.67
C PHE A 2 13.84 15.79 -0.31
N ARG A 3 13.37 15.52 0.92
CA ARG A 3 12.03 15.93 1.38
C ARG A 3 11.79 17.43 1.22
N LYS A 4 12.68 18.25 1.79
CA LYS A 4 12.60 19.71 1.74
C LYS A 4 12.55 20.23 0.30
N TYR A 5 13.43 19.71 -0.56
CA TYR A 5 13.42 20.05 -1.99
C TYR A 5 12.09 19.70 -2.68
N PHE A 6 11.54 18.51 -2.42
CA PHE A 6 10.26 18.09 -2.99
C PHE A 6 9.12 19.01 -2.52
N GLU A 7 9.05 19.28 -1.22
CA GLU A 7 7.96 20.06 -0.63
C GLU A 7 8.00 21.52 -1.11
N GLU A 8 9.17 22.14 -1.18
CA GLU A 8 9.36 23.49 -1.72
C GLU A 8 9.02 23.57 -3.22
N LYS A 9 9.42 22.57 -4.01
CA LYS A 9 9.21 22.57 -5.47
C LYS A 9 7.76 22.36 -5.87
N ASN A 10 7.03 21.52 -5.14
CA ASN A 10 5.67 21.11 -5.50
C ASN A 10 4.58 21.82 -4.68
N SER A 11 4.96 22.69 -3.73
CA SER A 11 4.03 23.34 -2.79
C SER A 11 3.09 22.31 -2.12
N ALA A 12 3.62 21.13 -1.80
CA ALA A 12 2.87 19.99 -1.31
C ALA A 12 3.64 19.28 -0.19
N ARG A 13 2.93 18.65 0.75
CA ARG A 13 3.54 17.86 1.84
C ARG A 13 3.91 16.47 1.33
N LEU A 14 5.15 16.03 1.57
CA LEU A 14 5.54 14.65 1.33
C LEU A 14 4.96 13.78 2.46
N LEU A 15 4.05 12.87 2.11
CA LEU A 15 3.44 11.94 3.06
C LEU A 15 4.40 10.77 3.35
N PHE A 16 4.75 10.00 2.31
CA PHE A 16 5.66 8.87 2.39
C PHE A 16 6.34 8.60 1.05
N THR A 17 7.30 7.68 1.04
CA THR A 17 7.95 7.16 -0.17
C THR A 17 7.73 5.66 -0.29
N LEU A 18 7.58 5.17 -1.52
CA LEU A 18 7.45 3.75 -1.82
C LEU A 18 8.68 3.26 -2.57
N LYS A 19 9.11 2.04 -2.24
CA LYS A 19 10.07 1.24 -3.00
C LYS A 19 9.47 -0.13 -3.34
N GLN A 20 10.15 -0.85 -4.22
CA GLN A 20 9.77 -2.24 -4.52
C GLN A 20 9.84 -3.09 -3.25
N GLY A 21 8.82 -3.94 -3.05
CA GLY A 21 8.66 -4.77 -1.86
C GLY A 21 8.04 -4.07 -0.65
N ASP A 22 7.76 -2.76 -0.72
CA ASP A 22 7.00 -2.11 0.35
C ASP A 22 5.56 -2.64 0.39
N PHE A 23 5.03 -2.79 1.59
CA PHE A 23 3.63 -3.11 1.84
C PHE A 23 2.80 -1.83 1.92
N VAL A 24 1.60 -1.88 1.35
CA VAL A 24 0.61 -0.83 1.47
C VAL A 24 -0.75 -1.43 1.82
N TYR A 25 -1.46 -0.76 2.72
CA TYR A 25 -2.85 -1.03 3.05
C TYR A 25 -3.76 -0.17 2.17
N VAL A 26 -4.80 -0.76 1.60
CA VAL A 26 -5.80 -0.05 0.77
C VAL A 26 -7.16 -0.18 1.44
N PRO A 27 -7.66 0.87 2.11
CA PRO A 27 -8.94 0.77 2.81
C PRO A 27 -10.11 0.57 1.85
N ASP A 28 -11.16 -0.06 2.36
CA ASP A 28 -12.43 -0.12 1.66
C ASP A 28 -13.11 1.26 1.64
N ASP A 29 -13.98 1.49 0.65
CA ASP A 29 -14.55 2.82 0.36
C ASP A 29 -15.27 3.49 1.55
N ASN A 30 -15.84 2.70 2.46
CA ASN A 30 -16.59 3.20 3.63
C ASN A 30 -15.85 2.92 4.95
N GLU A 31 -14.57 2.60 4.87
CA GLU A 31 -13.79 2.22 6.02
C GLU A 31 -13.22 3.44 6.75
N GLU A 32 -13.48 3.54 8.05
CA GLU A 32 -12.84 4.54 8.90
C GLU A 32 -11.48 4.03 9.39
N VAL A 33 -10.40 4.57 8.82
CA VAL A 33 -9.03 4.14 9.15
C VAL A 33 -8.48 4.91 10.34
N ILE A 34 -8.04 4.18 11.36
CA ILE A 34 -7.40 4.77 12.55
C ILE A 34 -5.90 4.92 12.30
N LEU A 35 -5.46 6.12 11.94
CA LEU A 35 -4.05 6.45 11.71
C LEU A 35 -3.37 7.10 12.93
N ASP A 36 -4.15 7.59 13.89
CA ASP A 36 -3.62 8.25 15.08
C ASP A 36 -3.15 7.20 16.11
N GLU A 37 -1.84 7.05 16.26
CA GLU A 37 -1.21 6.13 17.23
C GLU A 37 -1.62 6.40 18.69
N SER A 38 -2.10 7.62 19.00
CA SER A 38 -2.56 7.97 20.35
C SER A 38 -4.00 7.52 20.65
N SER A 39 -4.75 7.11 19.62
CA SER A 39 -6.12 6.61 19.78
C SER A 39 -6.14 5.29 20.56
N PRO A 40 -7.05 5.09 21.53
CA PRO A 40 -7.19 3.82 22.23
C PRO A 40 -7.61 2.69 21.29
N LEU A 41 -8.23 3.01 20.14
CA LEU A 41 -8.66 2.05 19.13
C LEU A 41 -7.55 1.66 18.14
N PHE A 42 -6.43 2.39 18.11
CA PHE A 42 -5.36 2.17 17.12
C PHE A 42 -4.82 0.74 17.17
N ILE A 43 -4.50 0.28 18.39
CA ILE A 43 -3.93 -1.05 18.60
C ILE A 43 -4.92 -2.15 18.19
N ASP A 44 -6.17 -2.05 18.63
CA ASP A 44 -7.18 -3.07 18.36
C ASP A 44 -7.54 -3.14 16.86
N TYR A 45 -7.59 -1.97 16.20
CA TYR A 45 -7.81 -1.87 14.76
C TYR A 45 -6.70 -2.56 13.95
N TRP A 46 -5.43 -2.24 14.21
CA TRP A 46 -4.31 -2.78 13.44
C TRP A 46 -3.92 -4.21 13.84
N LYS A 47 -4.28 -4.68 15.04
CA LYS A 47 -4.08 -6.08 15.46
C LYS A 47 -5.08 -7.05 14.84
N ASN A 48 -6.18 -6.59 14.25
CA ASN A 48 -7.13 -7.46 13.55
C ASN A 48 -6.57 -7.91 12.18
N ILE A 49 -5.52 -8.73 12.20
CA ILE A 49 -4.80 -9.19 11.01
C ILE A 49 -5.73 -9.88 10.01
N SER A 50 -6.74 -10.62 10.49
CA SER A 50 -7.70 -11.31 9.61
C SER A 50 -8.45 -10.33 8.72
N GLU A 51 -8.79 -9.15 9.24
CA GLU A 51 -9.48 -8.12 8.48
C GLU A 51 -8.50 -7.29 7.65
N ARG A 52 -7.38 -6.86 8.27
CA ARG A 52 -6.37 -6.01 7.63
C ARG A 52 -5.74 -6.69 6.41
N SER A 53 -5.40 -7.98 6.53
CA SER A 53 -4.64 -8.71 5.51
C SER A 53 -5.32 -8.72 4.13
N ASN A 54 -6.65 -8.77 4.07
CA ASN A 54 -7.39 -8.83 2.80
C ASN A 54 -7.09 -7.67 1.84
N ASN A 55 -6.67 -6.55 2.42
CA ASN A 55 -6.48 -5.25 1.79
C ASN A 55 -5.00 -4.83 1.78
N ILE A 56 -4.07 -5.77 2.02
CA ILE A 56 -2.62 -5.53 1.91
C ILE A 56 -2.10 -5.90 0.52
N HIS A 57 -1.35 -4.96 -0.05
CA HIS A 57 -0.70 -5.06 -1.35
C HIS A 57 0.79 -4.81 -1.25
N VAL A 58 1.55 -5.37 -2.20
CA VAL A 58 3.00 -5.23 -2.32
C VAL A 58 3.33 -4.43 -3.57
N VAL A 59 4.24 -3.47 -3.44
CA VAL A 59 4.78 -2.74 -4.58
C VAL A 59 5.69 -3.64 -5.40
N GLN A 60 5.29 -3.96 -6.63
CA GLN A 60 6.03 -4.88 -7.50
C GLN A 60 7.02 -4.18 -8.41
N LYS A 61 6.67 -3.03 -8.99
CA LYS A 61 7.56 -2.29 -9.91
C LYS A 61 7.07 -0.87 -10.17
N PHE A 62 7.96 -0.08 -10.75
CA PHE A 62 7.70 1.27 -11.25
C PHE A 62 8.01 1.32 -12.75
N SER A 63 7.17 2.00 -13.54
CA SER A 63 7.43 2.24 -14.96
C SER A 63 7.03 3.67 -15.31
N GLY A 64 8.02 4.55 -15.55
CA GLY A 64 7.75 5.97 -15.79
C GLY A 64 7.03 6.63 -14.61
N LYS A 65 5.76 7.02 -14.83
CA LYS A 65 4.89 7.65 -13.81
C LYS A 65 3.92 6.66 -13.16
N GLU A 66 4.05 5.39 -13.50
CA GLU A 66 3.16 4.31 -13.07
C GLU A 66 3.82 3.46 -12.00
N ILE A 67 2.98 2.91 -11.12
CA ILE A 67 3.36 2.02 -10.03
C ILE A 67 2.42 0.83 -10.06
N TYR A 68 2.98 -0.36 -9.85
CA TYR A 68 2.30 -1.63 -10.01
C TYR A 68 2.35 -2.42 -8.71
N PHE A 69 1.23 -3.09 -8.41
CA PHE A 69 1.02 -3.80 -7.16
C PHE A 69 0.46 -5.20 -7.42
N LEU A 70 0.62 -6.06 -6.41
CA LEU A 70 -0.07 -7.35 -6.27
C LEU A 70 -0.57 -7.51 -4.84
N LYS A 71 -1.59 -8.36 -4.61
CA LYS A 71 -1.97 -8.75 -3.25
C LYS A 71 -0.81 -9.50 -2.61
N HIS A 72 -0.59 -9.28 -1.32
CA HIS A 72 0.48 -9.96 -0.58
C HIS A 72 0.33 -11.49 -0.53
N THR A 73 -0.87 -12.01 -0.77
CA THR A 73 -1.16 -13.45 -0.85
C THR A 73 -0.80 -14.09 -2.18
N ILE A 74 -0.42 -13.29 -3.19
CA ILE A 74 -0.05 -13.78 -4.52
C ILE A 74 1.47 -13.92 -4.56
N ALA A 75 1.96 -15.15 -4.76
CA ALA A 75 3.39 -15.41 -4.93
C ALA A 75 3.83 -15.13 -6.37
N ASP A 76 3.51 -16.04 -7.30
CA ASP A 76 3.80 -15.93 -8.73
C ASP A 76 2.56 -16.28 -9.55
N THR A 77 2.44 -15.66 -10.73
CA THR A 77 1.42 -16.07 -11.71
C THR A 77 1.78 -17.42 -12.30
N ILE A 78 0.77 -18.28 -12.47
CA ILE A 78 0.89 -19.55 -13.17
C ILE A 78 0.90 -19.28 -14.68
N ALA A 79 -0.03 -18.43 -15.13
CA ALA A 79 -0.23 -18.04 -16.51
C ALA A 79 0.11 -16.56 -16.70
N LYS A 80 1.38 -16.30 -17.04
CA LYS A 80 1.90 -14.95 -17.25
C LYS A 80 1.07 -14.19 -18.29
N LYS A 81 0.84 -12.91 -18.03
CA LYS A 81 0.11 -11.93 -18.83
C LYS A 81 -1.39 -12.21 -18.99
N ILE A 82 -1.92 -13.20 -18.28
CA ILE A 82 -3.33 -13.60 -18.36
C ILE A 82 -4.05 -13.21 -17.07
N GLU A 83 -3.55 -13.63 -15.90
CA GLU A 83 -4.24 -13.48 -14.61
C GLU A 83 -4.41 -12.01 -14.17
N PHE A 84 -3.38 -11.18 -14.36
CA PHE A 84 -3.37 -9.77 -13.94
C PHE A 84 -3.08 -8.82 -15.11
N GLY A 85 -3.45 -9.24 -16.32
CA GLY A 85 -3.20 -8.49 -17.55
C GLY A 85 -1.73 -8.48 -17.96
N SER A 86 -1.41 -7.66 -18.97
CA SER A 86 -0.12 -7.70 -19.69
C SER A 86 1.12 -7.44 -18.83
N GLN A 87 0.93 -6.86 -17.65
CA GLN A 87 2.00 -6.48 -16.73
C GLN A 87 2.18 -7.45 -15.57
N ASP A 88 1.35 -8.51 -15.48
CA ASP A 88 1.29 -9.46 -14.35
C ASP A 88 1.03 -8.78 -12.98
N CYS A 89 0.58 -7.53 -12.99
CA CYS A 89 0.33 -6.68 -11.84
C CYS A 89 -0.74 -5.66 -12.20
N TYR A 90 -1.36 -5.03 -11.21
CA TYR A 90 -2.38 -4.00 -11.41
C TYR A 90 -1.99 -2.67 -10.76
N GLN A 91 -2.61 -1.59 -11.24
CA GLN A 91 -2.37 -0.22 -10.77
C GLN A 91 -3.57 0.34 -10.00
N SER A 92 -4.74 -0.25 -10.23
CA SER A 92 -6.03 0.20 -9.73
C SER A 92 -6.87 -0.97 -9.24
N LEU A 93 -7.77 -0.67 -8.31
CA LEU A 93 -8.81 -1.58 -7.82
C LEU A 93 -10.15 -0.86 -8.01
N ASN A 94 -11.13 -1.55 -8.60
CA ASN A 94 -12.47 -0.99 -8.84
C ASN A 94 -12.46 0.39 -9.55
N GLY A 95 -11.52 0.60 -10.46
CA GLY A 95 -11.36 1.87 -11.19
C GLY A 95 -10.63 2.99 -10.44
N LYS A 96 -10.23 2.79 -9.18
CA LYS A 96 -9.48 3.76 -8.38
C LYS A 96 -8.00 3.43 -8.33
N SER A 97 -7.11 4.42 -8.48
CA SER A 97 -5.67 4.17 -8.45
C SER A 97 -5.20 3.89 -7.02
N ILE A 98 -4.49 2.78 -6.82
CA ILE A 98 -4.03 2.38 -5.47
C ILE A 98 -3.18 3.47 -4.83
N LYS A 99 -2.30 4.11 -5.61
CA LYS A 99 -1.36 5.13 -5.13
C LYS A 99 -2.04 6.38 -4.54
N GLU A 100 -3.32 6.61 -4.83
CA GLU A 100 -4.07 7.78 -4.37
C GLU A 100 -4.69 7.56 -2.98
N PHE A 101 -4.95 6.29 -2.62
CA PHE A 101 -5.70 5.94 -1.40
C PHE A 101 -4.92 4.98 -0.49
N CYS A 102 -3.74 4.50 -0.90
CA CYS A 102 -2.97 3.57 -0.12
C CYS A 102 -2.26 4.24 1.06
N ILE A 103 -2.10 3.48 2.13
CA ILE A 103 -1.32 3.83 3.32
C ILE A 103 -0.10 2.92 3.36
N LYS A 104 1.09 3.49 3.51
CA LYS A 104 2.30 2.67 3.66
C LYS A 104 2.29 2.01 5.03
N ILE A 105 2.55 0.71 5.08
CA ILE A 105 2.67 -0.03 6.34
C ILE A 105 4.02 -0.74 6.42
N ASP A 106 4.55 -0.86 7.63
CA ASP A 106 5.70 -1.73 7.92
C ASP A 106 5.22 -2.94 8.72
N SER A 107 5.62 -4.13 8.29
CA SER A 107 5.34 -5.39 8.99
C SER A 107 6.61 -6.05 9.49
N ASP A 108 6.49 -6.77 10.61
CA ASP A 108 7.55 -7.65 11.08
C ASP A 108 7.57 -8.97 10.29
N ARG A 109 8.57 -9.82 10.55
CA ARG A 109 8.71 -11.12 9.86
C ARG A 109 7.64 -12.14 10.26
N LEU A 110 6.87 -11.88 11.31
CA LEU A 110 5.75 -12.70 11.76
C LEU A 110 4.42 -12.23 11.15
N GLY A 111 4.42 -11.11 10.41
CA GLY A 111 3.24 -10.54 9.77
C GLY A 111 2.48 -9.54 10.63
N ASN A 112 3.01 -9.11 11.79
CA ASN A 112 2.38 -8.06 12.58
C ASN A 112 2.67 -6.70 11.96
N ILE A 113 1.64 -5.85 11.89
CA ILE A 113 1.77 -4.46 11.43
C ILE A 113 2.38 -3.65 12.57
N SER A 114 3.59 -3.14 12.34
CA SER A 114 4.40 -2.41 13.33
C SER A 114 4.31 -0.90 13.20
N LYS A 115 4.01 -0.40 11.99
CA LYS A 115 3.93 1.03 11.70
C LYS A 115 2.99 1.28 10.55
N VAL A 116 2.27 2.39 10.65
CA VAL A 116 1.32 2.92 9.66
C VAL A 116 1.64 4.39 9.41
#